data_AF-A0A7G3V296-F1
#
_entry.id   AF-A0A7G3V296-F1
#
_cell.length_a   1.000
_cell.length_b   1.000
_cell.length_c   1.000
_cell.angle_alpha   90.00
_cell.angle_beta   90.00
_cell.angle_gamma   90.00
#
_symmetry.space_group_name_H-M   'P 1'
#
loop_
_entity.id
_entity.type
_entity.pdbx_description
1 polymer ?
#
loop_
_entity_poly.entity_id
_entity_poly.type
_entity_poly.pdbx_seq_one_letter_code
_entity_poly.pdbx_strand_id
1 'polypeptide(L)' 'MPRRSIWKGSFVDAFLFRILKNRENLLNRKIWSRRSSISPEFVDCSVLIYNGKTPVRCKITEGKVGHKFGEFAFTR' A
#
# COMPACT_ATOMS: atom_id res chain seq x y z
N MET A 1 7.21 -14.41 0.27
CA MET A 1 8.49 -14.39 -0.48
C MET A 1 8.58 -13.12 -1.32
N PRO A 2 9.63 -12.29 -1.18
CA PRO A 2 9.82 -11.12 -2.03
C PRO A 2 10.05 -11.55 -3.48
N ARG A 3 9.11 -11.22 -4.36
CA ARG A 3 9.17 -11.58 -5.80
C ARG A 3 10.18 -10.74 -6.60
N ARG A 4 10.79 -9.72 -5.98
CA ARG A 4 11.71 -8.76 -6.64
C ARG A 4 13.12 -8.98 -6.12
N SER A 5 14.11 -8.86 -7.01
CA SER A 5 15.52 -8.93 -6.66
C SER A 5 15.88 -7.89 -5.59
N ILE A 6 16.64 -8.31 -4.57
CA ILE A 6 16.95 -7.52 -3.37
C ILE A 6 17.63 -6.19 -3.73
N TRP A 7 18.58 -6.20 -4.67
CA TRP A 7 19.34 -5.00 -5.09
C TRP A 7 18.46 -3.89 -5.69
N LYS A 8 17.25 -4.20 -6.17
CA LYS A 8 16.32 -3.23 -6.76
C LYS A 8 15.43 -2.52 -5.73
N GLY A 9 15.51 -2.91 -4.45
CA GLY A 9 14.66 -2.41 -3.39
C GLY A 9 13.16 -2.70 -3.55
N SER A 10 12.38 -2.24 -2.58
CA SER A 10 10.92 -2.32 -2.58
C SER A 10 10.32 -1.47 -3.70
N PHE A 11 9.30 -2.01 -4.37
CA PHE A 11 8.62 -1.28 -5.44
C PHE A 11 7.51 -0.39 -4.87
N VAL A 12 7.54 0.89 -5.20
CA VAL A 12 6.49 1.86 -4.88
C VAL A 12 6.07 2.57 -6.16
N ASP A 13 4.77 2.63 -6.42
CA ASP A 13 4.22 3.35 -7.57
C ASP A 13 4.40 4.87 -7.43
N ALA A 14 4.58 5.57 -8.55
CA ALA A 14 4.76 7.03 -8.55
C ALA A 14 3.57 7.77 -7.92
N PHE A 15 2.35 7.23 -8.11
CA PHE A 15 1.15 7.73 -7.46
C PHE A 15 1.23 7.67 -5.93
N LEU A 16 1.70 6.54 -5.38
CA LEU A 16 1.88 6.37 -3.94
C LEU A 16 3.03 7.23 -3.41
N PHE A 17 4.11 7.36 -4.17
CA PHE A 17 5.23 8.23 -3.81
C PHE A 17 4.80 9.70 -3.68
N ARG A 18 3.92 10.18 -4.57
CA ARG A 18 3.34 11.53 -4.47
C ARG A 18 2.44 11.69 -3.24
N ILE A 19 1.70 10.64 -2.87
CA ILE A 19 0.86 10.65 -1.67
C ILE A 19 1.73 10.73 -0.41
N LEU A 20 2.82 9.97 -0.36
CA LEU A 20 3.76 9.98 0.77
C LEU A 20 4.35 11.35 1.04
N LYS A 21 4.62 12.14 -0.02
CA LYS A 21 5.07 13.54 0.13
C LYS A 21 4.04 14.45 0.78
N ASN A 22 2.74 14.14 0.66
CA ASN A 22 1.64 14.97 1.17
C ASN A 22 0.91 14.26 2.32
N ARG A 23 1.56 14.19 3.49
CA ARG A 23 1.11 13.38 4.63
C ARG A 23 -0.24 13.77 5.22
N GLU A 24 -0.58 15.06 5.20
CA GLU A 24 -1.83 15.60 5.77
C GLU A 24 -3.09 15.01 5.13
N ASN A 25 -2.96 14.44 3.93
CA ASN A 25 -4.05 13.96 3.10
C ASN A 25 -4.17 12.43 3.04
N LEU A 26 -3.47 11.67 3.89
CA LEU A 26 -3.43 10.20 3.79
C LEU A 26 -4.71 9.49 4.22
N LEU A 27 -5.56 10.12 5.02
CA LEU A 27 -6.78 9.50 5.55
C LEU A 27 -7.74 9.13 4.42
N ASN A 28 -8.11 7.84 4.35
CA ASN A 28 -9.08 7.28 3.40
C ASN A 28 -8.69 7.45 1.92
N ARG A 29 -7.40 7.52 1.58
CA ARG A 29 -6.98 7.54 0.18
C ARG A 29 -7.23 6.18 -0.48
N LYS A 30 -7.81 6.25 -1.68
CA LYS A 30 -8.01 5.10 -2.56
C LYS A 30 -6.68 4.73 -3.22
N ILE A 31 -6.29 3.48 -3.06
CA ILE A 31 -5.09 2.87 -3.63
C ILE A 31 -5.54 1.86 -4.68
N TRP A 32 -5.16 2.15 -5.92
CA TRP A 32 -5.33 1.22 -7.04
C TRP A 32 -4.11 0.32 -7.24
N SER A 33 -2.93 0.77 -6.81
CA SER A 33 -1.67 0.05 -7.02
C SER A 33 -1.45 -1.06 -5.98
N ARG A 34 -2.02 -2.24 -6.25
CA ARG A 34 -1.91 -3.44 -5.41
C ARG A 34 -0.52 -4.08 -5.37
N ARG A 35 0.32 -3.79 -6.37
CA ARG A 35 1.68 -4.36 -6.52
C ARG A 35 2.73 -3.68 -5.64
N SER A 36 2.41 -2.51 -5.10
CA SER A 36 3.33 -1.70 -4.32
C SER A 36 3.51 -2.25 -2.91
N SER A 37 4.73 -2.13 -2.41
CA SER A 37 5.08 -2.48 -1.03
C SER A 37 4.64 -1.38 -0.07
N ILE A 38 4.27 -1.78 1.15
CA ILE A 38 3.92 -0.87 2.22
C ILE A 38 5.21 -0.31 2.83
N SER A 39 5.38 1.01 2.65
CA SER A 39 6.44 1.81 3.28
C SER A 39 6.16 2.02 4.78
N PRO A 40 7.18 2.13 5.65
CA PRO A 40 7.00 2.48 7.07
C PRO A 40 6.23 3.78 7.29
N GLU A 41 6.24 4.68 6.31
CA GLU A 41 5.53 5.96 6.35
C GLU A 41 4.00 5.81 6.34
N PHE A 42 3.49 4.63 5.98
CA PHE A 42 2.06 4.33 5.99
C PHE A 42 1.57 3.75 7.33
N VAL A 43 2.43 3.57 8.33
CA VAL A 43 2.04 3.09 9.65
C VAL A 43 0.99 4.03 10.26
N ASP A 44 0.01 3.43 10.94
CA ASP A 44 -1.18 4.10 11.52
C ASP A 44 -2.14 4.79 10.53
N CYS A 45 -1.89 4.68 9.23
CA CYS A 45 -2.80 5.19 8.22
C CYS A 45 -3.92 4.18 7.89
N SER A 46 -5.11 4.72 7.61
CA SER A 46 -6.23 3.96 7.05
C SER A 46 -6.32 4.18 5.55
N VAL A 47 -6.15 3.13 4.76
CA VAL A 47 -6.16 3.18 3.29
C VAL A 47 -7.33 2.38 2.72
N LEU A 48 -7.75 2.73 1.51
CA LEU A 48 -8.81 2.06 0.77
C LEU A 48 -8.20 1.33 -0.44
N ILE A 49 -8.04 0.01 -0.36
CA ILE A 49 -7.38 -0.80 -1.39
C ILE A 49 -8.42 -1.34 -2.37
N TYR A 50 -8.28 -1.06 -3.66
CA TYR A 50 -9.23 -1.51 -4.66
C TYR A 50 -9.05 -3.00 -5.01
N ASN A 51 -10.08 -3.82 -4.83
CA ASN A 51 -10.06 -5.26 -5.11
C ASN A 51 -10.54 -5.65 -6.53
N GLY A 52 -10.88 -4.67 -7.38
CA GLY A 52 -11.47 -4.92 -8.72
C GLY A 52 -12.98 -4.72 -8.78
N LYS A 53 -13.66 -4.58 -7.64
CA LYS A 53 -15.08 -4.21 -7.55
C LYS A 53 -15.27 -3.07 -6.55
N THR A 54 -14.85 -3.28 -5.31
CA THR A 54 -15.04 -2.36 -4.19
C THR A 54 -13.71 -2.01 -3.52
N PRO A 55 -13.56 -0.78 -3.00
CA PRO A 55 -12.42 -0.44 -2.16
C PRO A 55 -12.60 -1.07 -0.77
N VAL A 56 -11.64 -1.88 -0.35
CA VAL A 56 -11.56 -2.49 0.99
C VAL A 56 -10.79 -1.57 1.90
N ARG A 57 -11.37 -1.22 3.07
CA ARG A 57 -10.68 -0.40 4.07
C ARG A 57 -9.72 -1.25 4.88
N CYS A 58 -8.46 -0.85 4.94
CA CYS A 58 -7.42 -1.52 5.71
C CYS A 58 -6.67 -0.51 6.56
N LYS A 59 -6.59 -0.76 7.87
CA LYS A 59 -5.66 -0.06 8.77
C LYS A 59 -4.28 -0.70 8.67
N ILE A 60 -3.24 0.12 8.51
CA ILE A 60 -1.86 -0.36 8.37
C ILE A 60 -1.21 -0.35 9.76
N THR A 61 -0.68 -1.51 10.15
CA THR A 61 0.10 -1.70 11.38
C THR A 61 1.56 -1.99 11.01
N GLU A 62 2.48 -1.89 11.95
CA GLU A 62 3.91 -2.13 11.72
C GLU A 62 4.20 -3.51 11.12
N GLY A 63 3.47 -4.54 11.54
CA GLY A 63 3.59 -5.90 10.98
C GLY A 63 3.20 -6.03 9.50
N LYS A 64 2.59 -5.00 8.90
CA LYS A 64 2.26 -4.98 7.46
C LYS A 64 3.35 -4.32 6.62
N VAL A 65 4.36 -3.72 7.23
CA VAL A 65 5.49 -3.12 6.52
C VAL A 65 6.25 -4.21 5.76
N GLY A 66 6.61 -3.94 4.51
CA GLY A 66 7.28 -4.92 3.64
C GLY A 66 6.34 -5.86 2.87
N HIS A 67 5.10 -6.00 3.30
CA HIS A 67 4.05 -6.68 2.53
C HIS A 67 3.51 -5.78 1.41
N LYS A 68 2.75 -6.37 0.47
CA LYS A 68 2.10 -5.62 -0.62
C LYS A 68 0.67 -5.28 -0.26
N PHE A 69 0.17 -4.15 -0.78
CA PHE A 69 -1.24 -3.77 -0.62
C PHE A 69 -2.23 -4.83 -1.13
N GLY A 70 -1.88 -5.54 -2.21
CA GLY A 70 -2.72 -6.61 -2.76
C GLY A 70 -2.95 -7.80 -1.83
N GLU A 71 -2.07 -8.05 -0.87
CA GLU A 71 -2.21 -9.15 0.09
C GLU A 71 -3.37 -8.91 1.08
N PHE A 72 -3.77 -7.65 1.26
CA PHE A 72 -4.84 -7.25 2.18
C PHE A 72 -6.18 -7.00 1.49
N ALA A 73 -6.23 -7.13 0.15
CA ALA A 73 -7.44 -6.98 -0.64
C ALA A 73 -7.73 -8.28 -1.39
N PHE A 74 -8.51 -9.15 -0.76
CA PHE A 74 -8.92 -10.41 -1.36
C PHE A 74 -9.66 -10.18 -2.66
N THR A 75 -9.29 -10.98 -3.65
CA THR A 75 -9.98 -11.07 -4.94
C THR A 75 -10.39 -12.51 -5.15
N ARG A 76 -11.69 -12.74 -5.35
CA ARG A 76 -12.36 -14.05 -5.50
C ARG A 76 -11.81 -15.18 -4.62
#